data_AF-A0A4R8M6B3-F1
#
_entry.id   AF-A0A4R8M6B3-F1
#
_cell.length_a   1.000
_cell.length_b   1.000
_cell.length_c   1.000
_cell.angle_alpha   90.00
_cell.angle_beta   90.00
_cell.angle_gamma   90.00
#
_symmetry.space_group_name_H-M   'P 1'
#
loop_
_entity.id
_entity.type
_entity.pdbx_description
1 polymer ?
#
loop_
_entity_poly.entity_id
_entity_poly.type
_entity_poly.pdbx_seq_one_letter_code
_entity_poly.pdbx_strand_id
1 'polypeptide(L)'
;MSEENVRAVIPSLSRKTGWFSHTAYTLVVTDERMLFVHEDPKEASAFAKEAAAKAKAEGKGFFGRWGAVLSSGYDYVRNYWDMPVEEIAARGKESIAIPLGRLRSVRIIKKLVYDKNQEMDVFECSLAVEHTGEKLTFSLRGNEKNVREALQSALGEVFRA
;
A
#
# COMPACT_ATOMS: atom_id res chain seq x y z
N MET A 1 -22.02 14.45 -6.99
CA MET A 1 -20.59 14.23 -6.70
C MET A 1 -20.42 12.73 -6.65
N SER A 2 -19.51 12.16 -7.44
CA SER A 2 -19.22 10.72 -7.40
C SER A 2 -18.63 10.37 -6.04
N GLU A 3 -19.10 9.29 -5.44
CA GLU A 3 -18.49 8.71 -4.24
C GLU A 3 -17.17 8.06 -4.66
N GLU A 4 -16.05 8.55 -4.12
CA GLU A 4 -14.71 8.02 -4.39
C GLU A 4 -14.57 6.65 -3.71
N ASN A 5 -14.23 5.61 -4.46
CA ASN A 5 -14.19 4.23 -3.97
C ASN A 5 -12.76 3.70 -3.89
N VAL A 6 -12.44 3.02 -2.79
CA VAL A 6 -11.20 2.24 -2.68
C VAL A 6 -11.21 1.08 -3.69
N ARG A 7 -10.07 0.87 -4.35
CA ARG A 7 -9.84 -0.14 -5.41
C ARG A 7 -8.74 -1.13 -5.04
N ALA A 8 -7.76 -0.70 -4.24
CA ALA A 8 -6.77 -1.59 -3.65
C ALA A 8 -6.19 -0.99 -2.37
N VAL A 9 -5.69 -1.85 -1.48
CA VAL A 9 -4.91 -1.42 -0.32
C VAL A 9 -3.69 -2.30 -0.18
N ILE A 10 -2.51 -1.69 -0.10
CA ILE A 10 -1.20 -2.33 -0.07
C ILE A 10 -0.46 -1.86 1.18
N PRO A 11 -0.38 -2.69 2.23
CA PRO A 11 0.30 -2.32 3.46
C PRO A 11 1.81 -2.46 3.36
N SER A 12 2.50 -2.07 4.44
CA SER A 12 3.93 -2.35 4.65
C SER A 12 4.84 -1.78 3.56
N LEU A 13 4.48 -0.60 3.04
CA LEU A 13 5.41 0.23 2.29
C LEU A 13 6.33 0.95 3.26
N SER A 14 7.57 1.14 2.87
CA SER A 14 8.49 2.00 3.62
C SER A 14 9.28 2.88 2.69
N ARG A 15 9.52 4.11 3.11
CA ARG A 15 10.38 5.06 2.39
C ARG A 15 11.52 5.46 3.30
N LYS A 16 12.74 5.43 2.77
CA LYS A 16 13.91 5.97 3.47
C LYS A 16 13.74 7.49 3.58
N THR A 17 13.69 8.02 4.81
CA THR A 17 13.50 9.44 5.09
C THR A 17 14.75 10.10 5.69
N GLY A 18 15.73 9.30 6.10
CA GLY A 18 17.02 9.78 6.61
C GLY A 18 18.13 8.73 6.45
N TRP A 19 19.30 8.99 7.02
CA TRP A 19 20.44 8.06 6.94
C TRP A 19 20.15 6.72 7.63
N PHE A 20 19.33 6.75 8.68
CA PHE A 20 18.94 5.59 9.50
C PHE A 20 17.43 5.44 9.71
N SER A 21 16.60 6.39 9.24
CA SER A 21 15.16 6.37 9.45
C SER A 21 14.39 5.93 8.22
N HIS A 22 13.35 5.14 8.48
CA HIS A 22 12.36 4.74 7.50
C HIS A 22 11.00 5.16 8.01
N THR A 23 10.18 5.66 7.10
CA THR A 23 8.78 5.99 7.38
C THR A 23 7.91 4.94 6.73
N ALA A 24 6.98 4.38 7.51
CA ALA A 24 6.05 3.35 7.05
C ALA A 24 4.81 3.99 6.44
N TYR A 25 4.28 3.35 5.41
CA TYR A 25 3.08 3.77 4.70
C TYR A 25 2.18 2.56 4.38
N THR A 26 0.87 2.80 4.37
CA THR A 26 -0.08 1.98 3.62
C THR A 26 -0.49 2.74 2.37
N LEU A 27 -0.43 2.09 1.21
CA LEU A 27 -0.97 2.63 -0.02
C LEU A 27 -2.44 2.24 -0.14
N VAL A 28 -3.31 3.23 -0.24
CA VAL A 28 -4.71 3.09 -0.64
C VAL A 28 -4.83 3.62 -2.08
N VAL A 29 -5.30 2.80 -3.00
CA VAL A 29 -5.60 3.20 -4.37
C VAL A 29 -7.11 3.35 -4.48
N THR A 30 -7.58 4.48 -4.96
CA THR A 30 -9.00 4.75 -5.25
C THR A 30 -9.23 4.88 -6.75
N ASP A 31 -10.46 5.15 -7.16
CA ASP A 31 -10.77 5.51 -8.55
C ASP A 31 -10.28 6.90 -8.96
N GLU A 32 -9.88 7.76 -8.02
CA GLU A 32 -9.42 9.12 -8.33
C GLU A 32 -7.93 9.39 -8.01
N ARG A 33 -7.34 8.67 -7.04
CA ARG A 33 -5.97 8.94 -6.56
C ARG A 33 -5.30 7.74 -5.88
N MET A 34 -3.98 7.85 -5.75
CA MET A 34 -3.17 7.05 -4.83
C MET A 34 -2.92 7.83 -3.54
N LEU A 35 -3.18 7.22 -2.40
CA LEU A 35 -2.95 7.77 -1.07
C LEU A 35 -1.88 6.93 -0.36
N PHE A 36 -0.72 7.52 -0.10
CA PHE A 36 0.30 6.95 0.78
C PHE A 36 0.02 7.44 2.18
N VAL A 37 -0.71 6.65 2.94
CA VAL A 37 -1.13 6.97 4.30
C VAL A 37 0.02 6.66 5.24
N HIS A 38 0.54 7.68 5.92
CA HIS A 38 1.58 7.54 6.93
C HIS A 38 1.11 6.62 8.06
N GLU A 39 1.92 5.62 8.40
CA GLU A 39 1.68 4.77 9.56
C GLU A 39 2.54 5.25 10.73
N ASP A 40 1.92 5.86 11.74
CA ASP A 40 2.58 6.00 13.04
C ASP A 40 2.60 4.62 13.72
N PRO A 41 3.78 4.08 14.09
CA PRO A 41 3.88 2.79 14.77
C PRO A 41 3.01 2.67 16.03
N LYS A 42 2.74 3.80 16.72
CA LYS A 42 1.87 3.84 17.90
C LYS A 42 0.39 3.67 17.54
N GLU A 43 -0.03 4.20 16.39
CA GLU A 43 -1.41 4.12 15.91
C GLU A 43 -1.69 2.79 15.21
N ALA A 44 -0.72 2.26 14.45
CA ALA A 44 -0.86 0.98 13.73
C ALA A 44 -1.24 -0.20 14.65
N SER A 45 -0.68 -0.24 15.87
CA SER A 45 -1.00 -1.26 16.89
C SER A 45 -2.43 -1.15 17.42
N ALA A 46 -2.96 0.06 17.57
CA ALA A 46 -4.33 0.29 18.02
C ALA A 46 -5.34 -0.11 16.93
N PHE A 47 -5.08 0.27 15.68
CA PHE A 47 -5.95 -0.08 14.55
C PHE A 47 -5.99 -1.58 14.25
N ALA A 48 -4.86 -2.30 14.42
CA ALA A 48 -4.84 -3.75 14.24
C ALA A 48 -5.72 -4.50 15.23
N LYS A 49 -5.81 -4.01 16.47
CA LYS A 49 -6.68 -4.60 17.49
C LYS A 49 -8.16 -4.38 17.18
N GLU A 50 -8.52 -3.18 16.71
CA GLU A 50 -9.91 -2.86 16.36
C GLU A 50 -10.38 -3.62 15.11
N ALA A 51 -9.53 -3.73 14.10
CA ALA A 51 -9.89 -4.41 12.86
C ALA A 51 -10.00 -5.93 13.00
N ALA A 52 -9.14 -6.55 13.82
CA ALA A 52 -9.25 -7.98 14.14
C ALA A 52 -10.57 -8.31 14.85
N ALA A 53 -11.17 -7.35 15.57
CA ALA A 53 -12.48 -7.51 16.19
C ALA A 53 -13.63 -7.45 15.16
N LYS A 54 -13.56 -6.54 14.18
CA LYS A 54 -14.58 -6.40 13.11
C LYS A 54 -14.52 -7.53 12.08
N ALA A 55 -13.32 -8.00 11.75
CA ALA A 55 -13.04 -9.08 10.79
C ALA A 55 -13.72 -10.43 11.12
N LYS A 56 -14.07 -10.68 12.39
CA LYS A 56 -14.73 -11.93 12.81
C LYS A 56 -16.22 -11.99 12.45
N ALA A 57 -16.83 -10.90 11.99
CA ALA A 57 -18.26 -10.82 11.71
C ALA A 57 -18.65 -11.13 10.25
N GLU A 58 -17.71 -11.13 9.30
CA GLU A 58 -18.02 -11.23 7.86
C GLU A 58 -17.67 -12.59 7.25
N GLY A 59 -18.67 -13.23 6.65
CA GLY A 59 -18.59 -14.59 6.10
C GLY A 59 -18.11 -14.67 4.64
N LYS A 60 -17.38 -15.75 4.34
CA LYS A 60 -17.07 -16.51 3.09
C LYS A 60 -17.22 -15.90 1.66
N GLY A 61 -18.03 -14.88 1.39
CA GLY A 61 -18.17 -14.26 0.06
C GLY A 61 -17.03 -13.31 -0.34
N PHE A 62 -16.19 -12.91 0.62
CA PHE A 62 -15.20 -11.83 0.46
C PHE A 62 -13.79 -12.31 0.05
N PHE A 63 -13.49 -13.61 0.11
CA PHE A 63 -12.16 -14.15 -0.22
C PHE A 63 -11.73 -13.90 -1.68
N GLY A 64 -12.67 -13.74 -2.62
CA GLY A 64 -12.38 -13.51 -4.03
C GLY A 64 -11.86 -12.11 -4.36
N ARG A 65 -12.31 -11.06 -3.66
CA ARG A 65 -11.84 -9.67 -3.85
C ARG A 65 -10.65 -9.31 -2.96
N TRP A 66 -10.41 -10.08 -1.88
CA TRP A 66 -9.48 -9.73 -0.80
C TRP A 66 -8.26 -10.67 -0.71
N GLY A 67 -8.20 -11.72 -1.53
CA GLY A 67 -7.24 -12.83 -1.39
C GLY A 67 -5.76 -12.46 -1.44
N ALA A 68 -5.41 -11.39 -2.16
CA ALA A 68 -4.04 -10.91 -2.29
C ALA A 68 -3.50 -10.22 -1.01
N VAL A 69 -4.38 -9.54 -0.26
CA VAL A 69 -4.01 -8.70 0.92
C VAL A 69 -4.25 -9.44 2.24
N LEU A 70 -5.21 -10.36 2.29
CA LEU A 70 -5.52 -11.13 3.51
C LEU A 70 -4.57 -12.29 3.80
N SER A 71 -3.88 -12.83 2.79
CA SER A 71 -2.92 -13.94 2.99
C SER A 71 -1.65 -13.53 3.76
N SER A 72 -1.43 -12.24 3.99
CA SER A 72 -0.23 -11.69 4.63
C SER A 72 -0.42 -11.22 6.09
N GLY A 73 -1.57 -11.49 6.72
CA GLY A 73 -1.77 -11.26 8.16
C GLY A 73 -2.07 -9.81 8.57
N TYR A 74 -2.48 -8.95 7.64
CA TYR A 74 -2.72 -7.53 7.88
C TYR A 74 -4.21 -7.18 8.02
N ASP A 75 -4.87 -7.75 9.04
CA ASP A 75 -6.31 -7.52 9.28
C ASP A 75 -6.67 -6.06 9.55
N TYR A 76 -5.71 -5.20 9.95
CA TYR A 76 -5.92 -3.76 10.15
C TYR A 76 -6.28 -2.98 8.89
N VAL A 77 -5.85 -3.51 7.74
CA VAL A 77 -5.97 -2.86 6.43
C VAL A 77 -7.41 -2.89 5.93
N ARG A 78 -8.22 -3.82 6.47
CA ARG A 78 -9.64 -3.98 6.15
C ARG A 78 -10.45 -2.70 6.40
N ASN A 79 -10.13 -1.97 7.47
CA ASN A 79 -10.84 -0.76 7.84
C ASN A 79 -10.76 0.36 6.79
N TYR A 80 -9.74 0.36 5.92
CA TYR A 80 -9.63 1.39 4.87
C TYR A 80 -10.72 1.27 3.81
N TRP A 81 -11.33 0.09 3.62
CA TRP A 81 -12.37 -0.10 2.62
C TRP A 81 -13.71 0.50 3.04
N ASP A 82 -13.96 0.58 4.35
CA ASP A 82 -15.20 1.12 4.92
C ASP A 82 -15.05 2.58 5.39
N MET A 83 -13.85 3.15 5.22
CA MET A 83 -13.53 4.51 5.68
C MET A 83 -13.78 5.51 4.55
N PRO A 84 -14.40 6.67 4.84
CA PRO A 84 -14.50 7.76 3.87
C PRO A 84 -13.12 8.16 3.37
N VAL A 85 -12.96 8.29 2.05
CA VAL A 85 -11.63 8.53 1.46
C VAL A 85 -11.06 9.87 1.91
N GLU A 86 -11.90 10.86 2.17
CA GLU A 86 -11.50 12.15 2.74
C GLU A 86 -10.88 11.99 4.12
N GLU A 87 -11.41 11.07 4.94
CA GLU A 87 -10.84 10.75 6.25
C GLU A 87 -9.49 10.05 6.08
N ILE A 88 -9.37 9.11 5.15
CA ILE A 88 -8.11 8.44 4.82
C ILE A 88 -7.05 9.47 4.39
N ALA A 89 -7.43 10.40 3.50
CA ALA A 89 -6.55 11.42 2.96
C ALA A 89 -6.12 12.47 4.00
N ALA A 90 -6.96 12.72 5.02
CA ALA A 90 -6.65 13.64 6.11
C ALA A 90 -5.72 13.03 7.18
N ARG A 91 -5.45 11.72 7.13
CA ARG A 91 -4.57 11.06 8.10
C ARG A 91 -3.12 11.47 7.90
N GLY A 92 -2.50 12.00 8.96
CA GLY A 92 -1.06 12.22 9.04
C GLY A 92 -0.54 13.37 8.16
N LYS A 93 0.26 14.26 8.75
CA LYS A 93 0.86 15.40 8.02
C LYS A 93 1.84 14.98 6.92
N GLU A 94 2.34 13.75 6.97
CA GLU A 94 3.31 13.19 6.02
C GLU A 94 2.67 12.31 4.95
N SER A 95 1.34 12.17 4.95
CA SER A 95 0.65 11.40 3.90
C SER A 95 0.71 12.09 2.56
N ILE A 96 0.83 11.30 1.50
CA ILE A 96 1.00 11.79 0.13
C ILE A 96 -0.22 11.39 -0.68
N ALA A 97 -0.89 12.37 -1.30
CA ALA A 97 -2.00 12.12 -2.22
C ALA A 97 -1.59 12.47 -3.66
N ILE A 98 -1.71 11.51 -4.57
CA ILE A 98 -1.35 11.65 -5.98
C ILE A 98 -2.58 11.36 -6.85
N PRO A 99 -3.18 12.37 -7.49
CA PRO A 99 -4.27 12.15 -8.45
C PRO A 99 -3.85 11.21 -9.57
N LEU A 100 -4.73 10.29 -9.97
CA LEU A 100 -4.41 9.32 -11.04
C LEU A 100 -4.05 10.03 -12.36
N GLY A 101 -4.71 11.15 -12.68
CA GLY A 101 -4.39 11.97 -13.85
C GLY A 101 -3.00 12.61 -13.83
N ARG A 102 -2.28 12.58 -12.70
CA ARG A 102 -0.88 13.05 -12.58
C ARG A 102 0.14 11.90 -12.58
N LEU A 103 -0.31 10.65 -12.56
CA LEU A 103 0.56 9.49 -12.65
C LEU A 103 1.05 9.30 -14.08
N ARG A 104 2.35 9.05 -14.22
CA ARG A 104 2.99 8.71 -15.50
C ARG A 104 3.32 7.23 -15.58
N SER A 105 3.81 6.65 -14.49
CA SER A 105 3.99 5.20 -14.38
C SER A 105 4.05 4.73 -12.94
N VAL A 106 3.53 3.53 -12.70
CA VAL A 106 3.67 2.79 -11.45
C VAL A 106 4.29 1.43 -11.77
N ARG A 107 5.39 1.08 -11.11
CA ARG A 107 6.15 -0.15 -11.43
C ARG A 107 6.68 -0.83 -10.17
N ILE A 108 6.77 -2.15 -10.21
CA ILE A 108 7.52 -2.92 -9.21
C ILE A 108 8.94 -3.15 -9.75
N ILE A 109 9.93 -2.68 -9.00
CA ILE A 109 11.35 -2.88 -9.30
C ILE A 109 11.88 -3.98 -8.39
N LYS A 110 12.47 -5.01 -8.98
CA LYS A 110 13.14 -6.09 -8.28
C LYS A 110 14.65 -5.94 -8.42
N LYS A 111 15.37 -5.92 -7.30
CA LYS A 111 16.83 -5.83 -7.27
C LYS A 111 17.42 -6.97 -6.45
N LEU A 112 18.50 -7.55 -6.95
CA LEU A 112 19.32 -8.45 -6.16
C LEU A 112 20.24 -7.61 -5.27
N VAL A 113 20.27 -7.89 -3.98
CA VAL A 113 21.08 -7.20 -2.99
C VAL A 113 21.65 -8.20 -2.02
N TYR A 114 22.90 -7.99 -1.64
CA TYR A 114 23.58 -8.83 -0.68
C TYR A 114 23.10 -8.49 0.75
N ASP A 115 22.41 -9.44 1.38
CA ASP A 115 22.03 -9.33 2.79
C ASP A 115 23.19 -9.83 3.67
N LYS A 116 23.84 -8.89 4.36
CA LYS A 116 24.95 -9.21 5.27
C LYS A 116 24.52 -10.06 6.47
N ASN A 117 23.27 -10.02 6.89
CA ASN A 117 22.79 -10.80 8.04
C ASN A 117 22.56 -12.27 7.66
N GLN A 118 22.15 -12.51 6.42
CA GLN A 118 21.89 -13.86 5.89
C GLN A 118 23.08 -14.40 5.07
N GLU A 119 24.10 -13.58 4.88
CA GLU A 119 25.29 -13.86 4.05
C GLU A 119 24.93 -14.40 2.66
N MET A 120 23.87 -13.86 2.06
CA MET A 120 23.37 -14.29 0.77
C MET A 120 22.72 -13.17 -0.02
N ASP A 121 22.64 -13.35 -1.33
CA ASP A 121 21.88 -12.48 -2.21
C ASP A 121 20.37 -12.71 -2.01
N VAL A 122 19.65 -11.62 -1.73
CA VAL A 122 18.20 -11.61 -1.60
C VAL A 122 17.58 -10.65 -2.62
N PHE A 123 16.35 -10.93 -3.02
CA PHE A 123 15.60 -10.01 -3.87
C PHE A 123 14.84 -8.99 -3.01
N GLU A 124 15.17 -7.71 -3.18
CA GLU A 124 14.35 -6.61 -2.67
C GLU A 124 13.40 -6.11 -3.75
N CYS A 125 12.13 -5.95 -3.37
CA CYS A 125 11.10 -5.35 -4.22
C CYS A 125 10.84 -3.91 -3.78
N SER A 126 10.65 -3.02 -4.74
CA SER A 126 10.31 -1.61 -4.50
C SER A 126 9.21 -1.15 -5.44
N LEU A 127 8.24 -0.39 -4.93
CA LEU A 127 7.24 0.32 -5.72
C LEU A 127 7.82 1.66 -6.17
N ALA A 128 7.97 1.85 -7.46
CA ALA A 128 8.34 3.12 -8.07
C ALA A 128 7.11 3.81 -8.65
N VAL A 129 6.92 5.08 -8.29
CA VAL A 129 5.78 5.90 -8.71
C VAL A 129 6.31 7.19 -9.32
N GLU A 130 6.05 7.37 -10.61
CA GLU A 130 6.43 8.57 -11.36
C GLU A 130 5.20 9.46 -11.53
N HIS A 131 5.26 10.69 -11.02
CA HIS A 131 4.19 11.68 -11.14
C HIS A 131 4.77 13.07 -11.42
N THR A 132 4.18 13.81 -12.37
CA THR A 132 4.57 15.21 -12.69
C THR A 132 6.10 15.48 -12.77
N GLY A 133 6.91 14.52 -13.21
CA GLY A 133 8.37 14.66 -13.33
C GLY A 133 9.18 14.25 -12.09
N GLU A 134 8.52 13.91 -10.98
CA GLU A 134 9.15 13.36 -9.78
C GLU A 134 8.98 11.84 -9.73
N LYS A 135 9.92 11.17 -9.05
CA LYS A 135 9.89 9.73 -8.83
C LYS A 135 9.98 9.43 -7.34
N LEU A 136 8.94 8.81 -6.81
CA LEU A 136 8.90 8.27 -5.46
C LEU A 136 9.24 6.78 -5.51
N THR A 137 9.99 6.30 -4.52
CA THR A 137 10.32 4.86 -4.39
C THR A 137 10.04 4.42 -2.96
N PHE A 138 9.29 3.32 -2.84
CA PHE A 138 8.91 2.72 -1.58
C PHE A 138 9.36 1.26 -1.58
N SER A 139 10.08 0.83 -0.57
CA SER A 139 10.40 -0.59 -0.37
C SER A 139 9.12 -1.35 -0.04
N LEU A 140 8.92 -2.48 -0.71
CA LEU A 140 7.78 -3.37 -0.53
C LEU A 140 8.19 -4.52 0.40
N ARG A 141 7.50 -4.66 1.53
CA ARG A 141 7.61 -5.85 2.38
C ARG A 141 6.33 -6.66 2.23
N GLY A 142 6.35 -7.70 1.40
CA GLY A 142 5.17 -8.53 1.12
C GLY A 142 5.34 -9.43 -0.10
N ASN A 143 4.28 -10.16 -0.46
CA ASN A 143 4.27 -11.02 -1.64
C ASN A 143 4.13 -10.16 -2.92
N GLU A 144 5.22 -10.08 -3.70
CA GLU A 144 5.32 -9.32 -4.96
C GLU A 144 4.15 -9.59 -5.92
N LYS A 145 3.79 -10.87 -6.09
CA LYS A 145 2.74 -11.30 -7.02
C LYS A 145 1.39 -10.70 -6.63
N ASN A 146 1.04 -10.78 -5.35
CA ASN A 146 -0.21 -10.25 -4.83
C ASN A 146 -0.30 -8.73 -5.00
N VAL A 147 0.80 -8.02 -4.75
CA VAL A 147 0.87 -6.56 -4.95
C VAL A 147 0.71 -6.21 -6.42
N ARG A 148 1.37 -6.95 -7.31
CA ARG A 148 1.26 -6.77 -8.76
C ARG A 148 -0.17 -6.95 -9.24
N GLU A 149 -0.85 -8.02 -8.83
CA GLU A 149 -2.24 -8.29 -9.19
C GLU A 149 -3.19 -7.20 -8.68
N ALA A 150 -3.00 -6.74 -7.44
CA ALA A 150 -3.80 -5.66 -6.86
C ALA A 150 -3.60 -4.33 -7.62
N LEU A 151 -2.36 -3.95 -7.91
CA LEU A 151 -2.06 -2.73 -8.67
C LEU A 151 -2.57 -2.81 -10.11
N GLN A 152 -2.40 -3.96 -10.77
CA GLN A 152 -2.90 -4.17 -12.13
C GLN A 152 -4.41 -4.04 -12.20
N SER A 153 -5.13 -4.62 -11.22
CA SER A 153 -6.58 -4.52 -11.14
C SER A 153 -7.08 -3.12 -10.82
N ALA A 154 -6.34 -2.33 -10.03
CA ALA A 154 -6.75 -1.00 -9.59
C ALA A 154 -6.36 0.12 -10.56
N LEU A 155 -5.20 0.02 -11.21
CA LEU A 155 -4.62 1.09 -12.04
C LEU A 155 -4.66 0.80 -13.54
N GLY A 156 -4.98 -0.44 -13.95
CA GLY A 156 -5.03 -0.81 -15.36
C GLY A 156 -3.72 -0.53 -16.09
N GLU A 157 -3.80 0.21 -17.19
CA GLU A 157 -2.65 0.51 -18.08
C GLU A 157 -1.61 1.46 -17.47
N VAL A 158 -1.96 2.22 -16.41
CA VAL A 158 -1.01 3.12 -15.71
C VAL A 158 0.04 2.30 -14.95
N PHE A 159 -0.34 1.10 -14.50
CA PHE A 159 0.58 0.14 -13.93
C PHE A 159 1.34 -0.57 -15.06
N ARG A 160 2.68 -0.47 -15.03
CA ARG A 160 3.56 -1.16 -15.98
C ARG A 160 4.28 -2.25 -15.20
N ALA A 161 3.89 -3.49 -15.49
CA ALA A 161 4.41 -4.69 -14.82
C ALA A 161 5.93 -4.77 -14.83
#